data_AF-A0A2L2NKW0-F1
#
_entry.id   AF-A0A2L2NKW0-F1
#
_cell.length_a   1.000
_cell.length_b   1.000
_cell.length_c   1.000
_cell.angle_alpha   90.00
_cell.angle_beta   90.00
_cell.angle_gamma   90.00
#
_symmetry.space_group_name_H-M   'P 1'
#
loop_
_entity.id
_entity.type
_entity.pdbx_description
1 polymer ?
#
loop_
_entity_poly.entity_id
_entity_poly.type
_entity_poly.pdbx_seq_one_letter_code
_entity_poly.pdbx_strand_id
1 'polypeptide(L)'
;MVVKPYIPDRGDIVKLDCGTTKQITADSIRRVLALRTSGMSFEDIAETLNAELKPQGREQMGYRPFLVMSPLKYNRMASIVLICPITNQKKGLNFEVPLPDGIITSGVVLADQIKSLDWKVRKVLFVEKVEQELIEEIQAKIEPLIL
;
A
#
# COMPACT_ATOMS: atom_id res chain seq x y z
N MET A 1 14.14 21.02 11.25
CA MET A 1 12.78 20.53 11.58
C MET A 1 12.84 19.01 11.65
N VAL A 2 12.52 18.40 12.80
CA VAL A 2 12.45 16.94 12.92
C VAL A 2 11.09 16.50 12.39
N VAL A 3 11.06 15.86 11.22
CA VAL A 3 9.83 15.24 10.69
C VAL A 3 9.48 14.10 11.64
N LYS A 4 8.33 14.19 12.32
CA LYS A 4 7.84 13.08 13.13
C LYS A 4 7.58 11.87 12.22
N PRO A 5 8.04 10.67 12.59
CA PRO A 5 7.73 9.48 11.81
C PRO A 5 6.22 9.25 11.79
N TYR A 6 5.68 8.95 10.61
CA TYR A 6 4.28 8.54 10.46
C TYR A 6 4.03 7.27 11.29
N ILE A 7 2.91 7.26 12.01
CA ILE A 7 2.41 6.10 12.75
C ILE A 7 0.97 5.92 12.27
N PRO A 8 0.59 4.74 11.75
CA PRO A 8 -0.77 4.51 11.31
C PRO A 8 -1.77 4.68 12.45
N ASP A 9 -2.88 5.35 12.17
CA ASP A 9 -4.01 5.49 13.08
C ASP A 9 -5.26 4.83 12.49
N ARG A 10 -6.24 4.53 13.35
CA ARG A 10 -7.55 4.07 12.92
C ARG A 10 -8.12 5.03 11.88
N GLY A 11 -8.70 4.45 10.83
CA GLY A 11 -9.26 5.19 9.70
C GLY A 11 -8.23 5.55 8.62
N ASP A 12 -6.94 5.32 8.84
CA ASP A 12 -5.96 5.51 7.78
C ASP A 12 -6.09 4.37 6.76
N ILE A 13 -6.14 4.71 5.48
CA ILE A 13 -5.84 3.78 4.39
C ILE A 13 -4.33 3.81 4.17
N VAL A 14 -3.73 2.62 4.22
CA VAL A 14 -2.30 2.42 4.02
C VAL A 14 -2.04 1.41 2.91
N LYS A 15 -0.87 1.51 2.30
CA LYS A 15 -0.36 0.51 1.34
C LYS A 15 1.01 0.03 1.78
N LEU A 16 1.38 -1.18 1.36
CA LEU A 16 2.76 -1.64 1.54
C LEU A 16 3.67 -0.94 0.53
N ASP A 17 4.87 -0.55 0.96
CA ASP A 17 5.92 -0.20 0.03
C ASP A 17 6.38 -1.48 -0.71
N CYS A 18 5.82 -1.71 -1.89
CA CYS A 18 6.16 -2.84 -2.75
C CYS A 18 7.53 -2.67 -3.45
N GLY A 19 8.36 -1.68 -3.07
CA GLY A 19 9.71 -1.53 -3.60
C GLY A 19 9.73 -1.16 -5.08
N THR A 20 8.87 -0.23 -5.51
CA THR A 20 8.90 0.26 -6.90
C THR A 20 10.07 1.23 -7.15
N THR A 21 10.75 1.69 -6.11
CA THR A 21 12.02 2.41 -6.26
C THR A 21 13.14 1.39 -6.44
N LYS A 22 13.43 0.97 -7.68
CA LYS A 22 14.70 0.30 -7.96
C LYS A 22 15.82 1.24 -7.50
N GLN A 23 16.55 0.84 -6.46
CA GLN A 23 17.76 1.57 -6.07
C GLN A 23 18.70 1.58 -7.27
N ILE A 24 19.35 2.71 -7.53
CA ILE A 24 20.40 2.77 -8.57
C ILE A 24 21.51 1.83 -8.11
N THR A 25 21.66 0.69 -8.80
CA THR A 25 22.70 -0.28 -8.51
C THR A 25 23.95 0.00 -9.34
N ALA A 26 25.11 -0.50 -8.89
CA ALA A 26 26.36 -0.41 -9.65
C ALA A 26 26.21 -1.03 -11.05
N ASP A 27 25.38 -2.06 -11.20
CA ASP A 27 25.13 -2.70 -12.50
C ASP A 27 24.27 -1.85 -13.42
N SER A 28 23.28 -1.12 -12.89
CA SER A 28 22.53 -0.12 -13.65
C SER A 28 23.45 1.00 -14.16
N ILE A 29 24.41 1.46 -13.34
CA ILE A 29 25.39 2.48 -13.75
C ILE A 29 26.35 1.94 -14.83
N ARG A 30 26.87 0.72 -14.66
CA ARG A 30 27.70 0.04 -15.67
C ARG A 30 26.95 -0.14 -16.98
N ARG A 31 25.65 -0.47 -16.93
CA ARG A 31 24.80 -0.62 -18.12
C ARG A 31 24.64 0.70 -18.87
N VAL A 32 24.36 1.81 -18.16
CA VAL A 32 24.32 3.15 -18.75
C VAL A 32 25.63 3.50 -19.46
N LEU A 33 26.78 3.25 -18.81
CA LEU A 33 28.10 3.50 -19.38
C LEU A 33 28.37 2.67 -20.64
N ALA A 34 27.99 1.40 -20.65
CA ALA A 34 28.12 0.53 -21.82
C ALA A 34 27.27 1.02 -23.01
N LEU A 35 25.99 1.36 -22.77
CA LEU A 35 25.07 1.83 -23.81
C LEU A 35 25.49 3.20 -24.39
N ARG A 36 26.06 4.07 -23.54
CA ARG A 36 26.64 5.35 -23.98
C ARG A 36 27.89 5.14 -24.85
N THR A 37 28.73 4.16 -24.50
CA THR A 37 29.94 3.83 -25.26
C THR A 37 29.60 3.25 -26.65
N SER A 38 28.43 2.63 -26.81
CA SER A 38 27.89 2.22 -28.11
C SER A 38 27.29 3.36 -28.95
N GLY A 39 27.38 4.61 -28.51
CA GLY A 39 26.92 5.78 -29.27
C GLY A 39 25.41 6.04 -29.21
N MET A 40 24.68 5.42 -28.27
CA MET A 40 23.25 5.70 -28.09
C MET A 40 23.02 7.07 -27.46
N SER A 41 21.92 7.73 -27.84
CA SER A 41 21.48 8.99 -27.22
C SER A 41 21.03 8.78 -25.76
N PHE A 42 20.98 9.85 -24.97
CA PHE A 42 20.51 9.74 -23.59
C PHE A 42 19.04 9.32 -23.52
N GLU A 43 18.24 9.76 -24.50
CA GLU A 43 16.83 9.44 -24.66
C GLU A 43 16.63 7.93 -24.92
N ASP A 44 17.39 7.37 -25.87
CA ASP A 44 17.31 5.94 -26.21
C ASP A 44 17.80 5.04 -25.06
N ILE A 45 18.80 5.49 -24.30
CA ILE A 45 19.30 4.79 -23.11
C ILE A 45 18.21 4.76 -22.03
N ALA A 46 17.52 5.88 -21.81
CA ALA A 46 16.44 5.95 -20.83
C ALA A 46 15.26 5.05 -21.24
N GLU A 47 14.88 5.04 -22.51
CA GLU A 47 13.83 4.16 -23.03
C GLU A 47 14.21 2.67 -22.88
N THR A 48 15.43 2.30 -23.26
CA THR A 48 15.96 0.93 -23.16
C THR A 48 15.97 0.45 -21.71
N LEU A 49 16.51 1.26 -20.79
CA LEU A 49 16.54 0.90 -19.37
C LEU A 49 15.14 0.81 -18.79
N ASN A 50 14.23 1.73 -19.14
CA ASN A 50 12.84 1.62 -18.70
C ASN A 50 12.18 0.34 -19.20
N ALA A 51 12.49 -0.12 -20.42
CA ALA A 51 12.00 -1.39 -20.94
C ALA A 51 12.61 -2.61 -20.23
N GLU A 52 13.91 -2.62 -19.96
CA GLU A 52 14.59 -3.68 -19.18
C GLU A 52 14.12 -3.72 -17.72
N LEU A 53 13.82 -2.55 -17.16
CA LEU A 53 13.43 -2.42 -15.77
C LEU A 53 11.92 -2.61 -15.55
N LYS A 54 11.10 -2.57 -16.61
CA LYS A 54 9.69 -2.97 -16.56
C LYS A 54 9.62 -4.43 -16.09
N PRO A 55 8.99 -4.70 -14.95
CA PRO A 55 8.88 -6.06 -14.47
C PRO A 55 8.04 -6.89 -15.45
N GLN A 56 8.65 -7.95 -15.96
CA GLN A 56 7.96 -8.96 -16.75
C GLN A 56 7.28 -9.93 -15.79
N GLY A 57 5.96 -9.79 -15.63
CA GLY A 57 5.15 -10.75 -14.90
C GLY A 57 3.95 -10.12 -14.20
N ARG A 58 2.86 -10.88 -14.08
CA ARG A 58 1.74 -10.62 -13.14
C ARG A 58 2.20 -10.58 -11.67
N GLU A 59 3.46 -10.90 -11.40
CA GLU A 59 4.13 -10.90 -10.09
C GLU A 59 4.59 -9.52 -9.61
N GLN A 60 4.19 -8.42 -10.26
CA GLN A 60 4.06 -7.18 -9.50
C GLN A 60 2.92 -7.36 -8.49
N MET A 61 3.31 -7.61 -7.24
CA MET A 61 2.47 -7.49 -6.05
C MET A 61 1.67 -6.19 -6.15
N GLY A 62 0.40 -6.33 -6.58
CA GLY A 62 -0.47 -5.20 -6.87
C GLY A 62 -0.62 -4.26 -5.69
N TYR A 63 -1.00 -3.02 -5.99
CA TYR A 63 -1.49 -2.06 -5.01
C TYR A 63 -2.58 -2.72 -4.16
N ARG A 64 -2.23 -3.14 -2.94
CA ARG A 64 -3.14 -3.73 -1.97
C ARG A 64 -3.29 -2.73 -0.83
N PRO A 65 -4.28 -1.84 -0.90
CA PRO A 65 -4.57 -0.94 0.19
C PRO A 65 -5.25 -1.71 1.33
N PHE A 66 -5.06 -1.21 2.54
CA PHE A 66 -5.62 -1.75 3.76
C PHE A 66 -6.15 -0.59 4.60
N LEU A 67 -7.30 -0.77 5.24
CA LEU A 67 -7.81 0.16 6.24
C LEU A 67 -7.29 -0.23 7.62
N VAL A 68 -6.76 0.72 8.39
CA VAL A 68 -6.32 0.50 9.77
C VAL A 68 -7.51 0.59 10.73
N MET A 69 -7.70 -0.45 11.55
CA MET A 69 -8.80 -0.54 12.53
C MET A 69 -8.33 -0.38 13.99
N SER A 70 -7.06 -0.66 14.25
CA SER A 70 -6.43 -0.50 15.56
C SER A 70 -6.15 0.98 15.90
N PRO A 71 -6.35 1.40 17.16
CA PRO A 71 -6.19 2.81 17.55
C PRO A 71 -4.71 3.22 17.65
N LEU A 72 -4.40 4.50 17.39
CA LEU A 72 -3.04 5.05 17.47
C LEU A 72 -2.28 4.69 18.75
N LYS A 73 -2.97 4.67 19.91
CA LYS A 73 -2.33 4.32 21.19
C LYS A 73 -1.75 2.90 21.16
N TYR A 74 -2.48 1.94 20.60
CA TYR A 74 -2.01 0.57 20.40
C TYR A 74 -0.86 0.54 19.37
N ASN A 75 -1.04 1.18 18.21
CA ASN A 75 -0.08 1.19 17.09
C ASN A 75 1.24 1.89 17.41
N ARG A 76 1.26 2.76 18.43
CA ARG A 76 2.47 3.44 18.92
C ARG A 76 3.24 2.56 19.90
N MET A 77 2.52 1.83 20.76
CA MET A 77 3.13 0.93 21.75
C MET A 77 3.64 -0.35 21.09
N ALA A 78 2.85 -0.91 20.17
CA ALA A 78 3.21 -2.08 19.38
C ALA A 78 3.72 -1.66 18.00
N SER A 79 4.71 -2.34 17.43
CA SER A 79 5.04 -2.18 16.00
C SER A 79 4.00 -2.87 15.09
N ILE A 80 2.81 -3.17 15.61
CA ILE A 80 1.76 -3.97 14.97
C ILE A 80 0.51 -3.11 14.75
N VAL A 81 -0.15 -3.30 13.62
CA VAL A 81 -1.48 -2.75 13.33
C VAL A 81 -2.46 -3.87 12.99
N LEU A 82 -3.70 -3.72 13.43
CA LEU A 82 -4.86 -4.47 12.94
C LEU A 82 -5.48 -3.72 11.75
N ILE A 83 -5.68 -4.44 10.65
CA ILE A 83 -6.08 -3.89 9.37
C ILE A 83 -7.13 -4.76 8.65
N CYS A 84 -7.94 -4.15 7.78
CA CYS A 84 -8.85 -4.82 6.86
C CYS A 84 -8.40 -4.61 5.40
N PRO A 85 -8.29 -5.67 4.57
CA PRO A 85 -7.97 -5.56 3.15
C PRO A 85 -9.02 -4.79 2.35
N ILE A 86 -8.56 -4.08 1.32
CA ILE A 86 -9.40 -3.40 0.35
C ILE A 86 -9.20 -4.03 -1.03
N THR A 87 -10.29 -4.25 -1.77
CA THR A 87 -10.28 -4.84 -3.10
C THR A 87 -11.25 -4.14 -4.04
N ASN A 88 -10.88 -4.03 -5.32
CA ASN A 88 -11.80 -3.61 -6.39
C ASN A 88 -12.71 -4.75 -6.88
N GLN A 89 -12.44 -6.00 -6.47
CA GLN A 89 -13.26 -7.15 -6.84
C GLN A 89 -14.42 -7.32 -5.86
N LYS A 90 -15.45 -6.49 -6.01
CA LYS A 90 -16.70 -6.59 -5.26
C LYS A 90 -17.45 -7.87 -5.63
N LYS A 91 -17.83 -8.68 -4.63
CA LYS A 91 -18.61 -9.92 -4.81
C LYS A 91 -20.02 -9.82 -4.25
N GLY A 92 -20.35 -8.74 -3.54
CA GLY A 92 -21.66 -8.54 -2.91
C GLY A 92 -21.85 -9.39 -1.65
N LEU A 93 -20.76 -9.72 -0.96
CA LEU A 93 -20.81 -10.48 0.30
C LEU A 93 -21.21 -9.58 1.48
N ASN A 94 -21.80 -10.18 2.51
CA ASN A 94 -22.37 -9.45 3.66
C ASN A 94 -21.35 -8.59 4.44
N PHE A 95 -20.07 -8.96 4.41
CA PHE A 95 -18.99 -8.28 5.13
C PHE A 95 -18.19 -7.29 4.26
N GLU A 96 -18.60 -7.11 2.99
CA GLU A 96 -18.05 -6.05 2.15
C GLU A 96 -18.66 -4.69 2.55
N VAL A 97 -17.80 -3.73 2.84
CA VAL A 97 -18.19 -2.32 3.07
C VAL A 97 -17.69 -1.48 1.90
N PRO A 98 -18.56 -0.89 1.08
CA PRO A 98 -18.15 -0.01 0.00
C PRO A 98 -17.42 1.23 0.51
N LEU A 99 -16.33 1.60 -0.17
CA LEU A 99 -15.73 2.91 0.01
C LEU A 99 -16.61 3.99 -0.64
N PRO A 100 -16.73 5.18 -0.03
CA PRO A 100 -17.50 6.27 -0.61
C PRO A 100 -16.87 6.76 -1.92
N ASP A 101 -17.69 7.35 -2.80
CA ASP A 101 -17.17 8.04 -3.97
C ASP A 101 -16.44 9.33 -3.57
N GLY A 102 -15.48 9.76 -4.40
CA GLY A 102 -14.77 11.03 -4.20
C GLY A 102 -13.51 10.96 -3.35
N ILE A 103 -13.14 9.79 -2.84
CA ILE A 103 -11.83 9.54 -2.22
C ILE A 103 -10.85 8.89 -3.21
N ILE A 104 -9.56 8.81 -2.86
CA ILE A 104 -8.49 8.32 -3.74
C ILE A 104 -8.62 6.80 -3.99
N THR A 105 -8.99 6.05 -2.95
CA THR A 105 -9.07 4.58 -2.97
C THR A 105 -10.49 4.14 -3.32
N SER A 106 -10.60 3.30 -4.35
CA SER A 106 -11.86 2.68 -4.75
C SER A 106 -12.00 1.27 -4.20
N GLY A 107 -13.23 0.75 -4.23
CA GLY A 107 -13.53 -0.66 -3.98
C GLY A 107 -14.32 -0.91 -2.70
N VAL A 108 -14.08 -2.07 -2.10
CA VAL A 108 -14.74 -2.50 -0.85
C VAL A 108 -13.70 -2.90 0.19
N VAL A 109 -13.97 -2.58 1.45
CA VAL A 109 -13.25 -3.09 2.61
C VAL A 109 -13.83 -4.47 2.96
N LEU A 110 -12.97 -5.45 3.21
CA LEU A 110 -13.33 -6.81 3.63
C LEU A 110 -13.28 -6.88 5.16
N ALA A 111 -14.40 -6.60 5.82
CA ALA A 111 -14.47 -6.46 7.28
C ALA A 111 -14.15 -7.76 8.03
N ASP A 112 -14.54 -8.90 7.47
CA ASP A 112 -14.29 -10.25 8.01
C ASP A 112 -12.85 -10.73 7.86
N GLN A 113 -12.03 -10.05 7.05
CA GLN A 113 -10.66 -10.45 6.75
C GLN A 113 -9.60 -9.67 7.54
N ILE A 114 -9.83 -9.48 8.84
CA ILE A 114 -8.91 -8.76 9.72
C ILE A 114 -7.53 -9.44 9.70
N LYS A 115 -6.48 -8.63 9.53
CA LYS A 115 -5.08 -9.08 9.58
C LYS A 115 -4.31 -8.27 10.59
N SER A 116 -3.25 -8.87 11.11
CA SER A 116 -2.22 -8.22 11.91
C SER A 116 -0.94 -8.15 11.10
N LEU A 117 -0.26 -7.00 11.07
CA LEU A 117 1.04 -6.86 10.43
C LEU A 117 1.96 -5.90 11.17
N ASP A 118 3.27 -6.13 11.05
CA ASP A 118 4.29 -5.19 11.52
C ASP A 118 4.45 -4.04 10.52
N TRP A 119 3.96 -2.85 10.90
CA TRP A 119 3.88 -1.72 9.98
C TRP A 119 5.24 -1.08 9.69
N LYS A 120 6.22 -1.25 10.60
CA LYS A 120 7.58 -0.72 10.42
C LYS A 120 8.37 -1.60 9.46
N VAL A 121 8.35 -2.91 9.68
CA VAL A 121 9.05 -3.89 8.83
C VAL A 121 8.44 -3.90 7.43
N ARG A 122 7.11 -3.80 7.34
CA ARG A 122 6.38 -3.79 6.06
C ARG A 122 6.39 -2.43 5.36
N LYS A 123 7.02 -1.41 5.95
CA LYS A 123 7.16 -0.06 5.40
C LYS A 123 5.83 0.48 4.86
N VAL A 124 4.83 0.53 5.74
CA VAL A 124 3.52 1.03 5.31
C VAL A 124 3.60 2.51 4.95
N LEU A 125 2.87 2.88 3.91
CA LEU A 125 2.75 4.25 3.42
C LEU A 125 1.31 4.70 3.59
N PHE A 126 1.12 5.87 4.19
CA PHE A 126 -0.17 6.54 4.23
C PHE A 126 -0.66 6.84 2.80
N VAL A 127 -1.96 6.66 2.58
CA VAL A 127 -2.64 7.04 1.33
C VAL A 127 -3.61 8.18 1.62
N GLU A 128 -4.58 7.94 2.48
CA GLU A 128 -5.63 8.89 2.85
C GLU A 128 -6.29 8.46 4.16
N LYS A 129 -7.21 9.28 4.67
CA LYS A 129 -7.99 8.98 5.87
C LYS A 129 -9.47 8.96 5.51
N VAL A 130 -10.20 7.99 6.06
CA VAL A 130 -11.65 7.86 5.86
C VAL A 130 -12.43 8.57 6.97
N GLU A 131 -13.69 8.86 6.68
CA GLU A 131 -14.63 9.44 7.64
C GLU A 131 -15.02 8.44 8.74
N GLN A 132 -15.44 8.99 9.88
CA GLN A 132 -15.75 8.22 11.08
C GLN A 132 -16.93 7.26 10.87
N GLU A 133 -17.93 7.62 10.06
CA GLU A 133 -19.09 6.75 9.80
C GLU A 133 -18.67 5.41 9.16
N LEU A 134 -17.69 5.43 8.24
CA LEU A 134 -17.19 4.21 7.60
C LEU A 134 -16.51 3.29 8.61
N ILE A 135 -15.76 3.87 9.55
CA ILE A 135 -15.07 3.11 10.60
C ILE A 135 -16.09 2.41 11.49
N GLU A 136 -17.16 3.10 11.87
CA GLU A 136 -18.24 2.57 12.69
C GLU A 136 -19.00 1.45 12.00
N GLU A 137 -19.29 1.59 10.70
CA GLU A 137 -19.93 0.52 9.91
C GLU A 137 -19.08 -0.76 9.89
N ILE A 138 -17.77 -0.61 9.69
CA ILE A 138 -16.84 -1.75 9.68
C ILE A 138 -16.73 -2.38 11.07
N GLN A 139 -16.68 -1.57 12.13
CA GLN A 139 -16.69 -2.06 13.51
C GLN A 139 -17.96 -2.84 13.84
N ALA A 140 -19.14 -2.34 13.45
CA ALA A 140 -20.41 -3.02 13.66
C ALA A 140 -20.48 -4.36 12.92
N LYS A 141 -19.83 -4.50 11.76
CA LYS A 141 -19.71 -5.79 11.04
C LYS A 141 -18.71 -6.74 11.71
N ILE A 142 -17.65 -6.22 12.31
CA ILE A 142 -16.63 -7.04 13.01
C ILE A 142 -17.15 -7.54 14.35
N GLU A 143 -17.87 -6.71 15.09
CA GLU A 143 -18.40 -6.99 16.43
C GLU A 143 -19.01 -8.39 16.60
N PRO A 144 -19.97 -8.84 15.77
CA PRO A 144 -20.60 -10.17 15.92
C PRO A 144 -19.66 -11.35 15.65
N LEU A 145 -18.44 -11.12 15.15
CA LEU A 145 -17.46 -12.17 14.91
C LEU A 145 -16.54 -12.42 16.13
N ILE A 146 -16.49 -11.47 17.08
CA ILE A 146 -15.47 -11.47 18.14
C ILE A 146 -16.01 -11.18 19.55
N LEU A 147 -17.26 -10.72 19.67
CA LEU A 147 -17.97 -10.52 20.94
C LEU A 147 -19.13 -11.51 21.05
#